data_AF-A0A940VJJ6-F1
#
_entry.id   AF-A0A940VJJ6-F1
#
_cell.length_a   1.000
_cell.length_b   1.000
_cell.length_c   1.000
_cell.angle_alpha   90.00
_cell.angle_beta   90.00
_cell.angle_gamma   90.00
#
_symmetry.space_group_name_H-M   'P 1'
#
loop_
_entity.id
_entity.type
_entity.pdbx_description
1 polymer ?
#
loop_
_entity_poly.entity_id
_entity_poly.type
_entity_poly.pdbx_seq_one_letter_code
_entity_poly.pdbx_strand_id
1 'polypeptide(L)'
;VESVLSKTRAFQYLAILHEDRVTGIRKGKREYGHQIEVRCWDSTDAVTGGPTHLGWSTLETLARRITAGVPGVVSVTYNITRKPPSTIEAV
;
A
#
# COMPACT_ATOMS: atom_id res chain seq x y z
N VAL A 1 6.93 -1.45 4.93
CA VAL A 1 6.39 -2.32 3.87
C VAL A 1 7.29 -3.51 3.64
N GLU A 2 8.57 -3.29 3.30
CA GLU A 2 9.56 -4.35 3.07
C GLU A 2 9.65 -5.39 4.20
N SER A 3 9.73 -4.96 5.46
CA SER A 3 9.81 -5.91 6.59
C SER A 3 8.60 -6.85 6.71
N VAL A 4 7.43 -6.45 6.20
CA VAL A 4 6.22 -7.28 6.20
C VAL A 4 6.13 -8.13 4.93
N LEU A 5 6.57 -7.59 3.78
CA LEU A 5 6.42 -8.21 2.48
C LEU A 5 7.66 -8.96 1.98
N SER A 6 8.79 -8.89 2.65
CA SER A 6 10.06 -9.56 2.24
C SER A 6 9.94 -11.07 2.02
N LYS A 7 8.93 -11.71 2.60
CA LYS A 7 8.64 -13.14 2.42
C LYS A 7 7.67 -13.43 1.28
N THR A 8 7.07 -12.41 0.68
CA THR A 8 6.32 -12.58 -0.56
C THR A 8 7.33 -12.78 -1.68
N ARG A 9 7.13 -13.80 -2.51
CA ARG A 9 7.94 -14.02 -3.72
C ARG A 9 7.52 -13.07 -4.85
N ALA A 10 7.01 -11.90 -4.47
CA ALA A 10 6.53 -10.90 -5.39
C ALA A 10 7.70 -10.33 -6.19
N PHE A 11 7.41 -9.93 -7.43
CA PHE A 11 8.38 -9.28 -8.29
C PHE A 11 8.83 -7.94 -7.69
N GLN A 12 7.88 -7.14 -7.20
CA GLN A 12 8.18 -5.86 -6.59
C GLN A 12 7.12 -5.47 -5.56
N TYR A 13 7.53 -4.71 -4.53
CA TYR A 13 6.62 -4.06 -3.61
C TYR A 13 7.11 -2.67 -3.23
N LEU A 14 6.19 -1.73 -3.06
CA LEU A 14 6.46 -0.34 -2.73
C LEU A 14 5.33 0.29 -1.91
N ALA A 15 5.67 1.41 -1.26
CA ALA A 15 4.75 2.28 -0.55
C ALA A 15 4.73 3.64 -1.26
N ILE A 16 3.56 4.10 -1.67
CA ILE A 16 3.38 5.34 -2.43
C ILE A 16 2.63 6.33 -1.54
N LEU A 17 3.20 7.51 -1.35
CA LEU A 17 2.54 8.61 -0.67
C LEU A 17 1.78 9.45 -1.69
N HIS A 18 0.46 9.50 -1.55
CA HIS A 18 -0.38 10.37 -2.37
C HIS A 18 -0.34 11.82 -1.85
N GLU A 19 -0.41 12.78 -2.77
CA GLU A 19 -0.51 14.21 -2.42
C GLU A 19 -1.87 14.53 -1.78
N ASP A 20 -2.93 13.85 -2.24
CA ASP A 20 -4.27 14.01 -1.71
C ASP A 20 -4.37 13.64 -0.23
N ARG A 21 -5.13 14.45 0.51
CA ARG A 21 -5.41 14.21 1.92
C ARG A 21 -6.78 13.56 2.10
N VAL A 22 -6.86 12.69 3.09
CA VAL A 22 -8.09 11.98 3.45
C VAL A 22 -8.40 12.18 4.94
N THR A 23 -9.65 11.92 5.32
CA THR A 23 -10.09 12.04 6.71
C THR A 23 -9.72 10.80 7.51
N GLY A 24 -9.29 11.02 8.76
CA GLY A 24 -9.07 9.99 9.77
C GLY A 24 -9.42 10.50 11.16
N ILE A 25 -9.23 9.65 12.16
CA ILE A 25 -9.46 9.98 13.57
C ILE A 25 -8.16 9.75 14.34
N ARG A 26 -7.70 10.76 15.07
CA ARG A 26 -6.58 10.64 16.03
C ARG A 26 -6.97 11.26 17.35
N LYS A 27 -6.77 10.52 18.45
CA LYS A 27 -7.11 10.96 19.82
C LYS A 27 -8.55 11.51 19.93
N GLY A 28 -9.50 10.87 19.24
CA GLY A 28 -10.92 11.25 19.24
C GLY A 28 -11.28 12.51 18.44
N LYS A 29 -10.33 13.10 17.69
CA LYS A 29 -10.58 14.25 16.81
C LYS A 29 -10.38 13.89 15.35
N ARG A 30 -11.11 14.56 14.47
CA ARG A 30 -10.91 14.45 13.03
C ARG A 30 -9.54 15.03 12.66
N GLU A 31 -8.80 14.27 11.88
CA GLU A 31 -7.54 14.66 11.29
C GLU A 31 -7.66 14.53 9.77
N TYR A 32 -7.20 15.53 9.04
CA TYR A 32 -6.93 15.38 7.62
C TYR A 32 -5.49 14.91 7.52
N GLY A 33 -5.25 13.75 6.93
CA GLY A 33 -3.93 13.13 6.88
C GLY A 33 -3.62 12.55 5.53
N HIS A 34 -2.44 11.97 5.42
CA HIS A 34 -1.96 11.35 4.20
C HIS A 34 -2.49 9.92 4.04
N GLN A 35 -2.53 9.47 2.78
CA GLN A 35 -2.79 8.10 2.42
C GLN A 35 -1.54 7.45 1.83
N ILE A 36 -1.23 6.25 2.31
CA ILE A 36 -0.19 5.40 1.71
C ILE A 36 -0.88 4.31 0.89
N GLU A 37 -0.59 4.23 -0.40
CA GLU A 37 -0.94 3.08 -1.22
C GLU A 37 0.19 2.06 -1.19
N VAL A 38 -0.13 0.83 -0.81
CA VAL A 38 0.79 -0.30 -0.92
C VAL A 38 0.56 -0.98 -2.27
N ARG A 39 1.66 -1.23 -2.99
CA ARG A 39 1.67 -2.11 -4.16
C ARG A 39 2.60 -3.28 -3.87
N CYS A 40 2.13 -4.50 -4.15
CA CYS A 40 2.91 -5.72 -4.09
C CYS A 40 2.49 -6.55 -5.30
N TRP A 41 3.36 -6.73 -6.27
CA TRP A 41 2.97 -7.21 -7.58
C TRP A 41 3.80 -8.41 -8.02
N ASP A 42 3.13 -9.34 -8.69
CA ASP A 42 3.73 -10.47 -9.37
C ASP A 42 3.88 -10.13 -10.86
N SER A 43 5.04 -10.43 -11.43
CA SER A 43 5.34 -10.29 -12.86
C SER A 43 6.54 -11.18 -13.22
N THR A 44 6.55 -11.68 -14.46
CA THR A 44 7.66 -12.45 -15.03
C THR A 44 8.44 -11.69 -16.09
N ASP A 45 7.87 -10.64 -16.66
CA ASP A 45 8.40 -9.92 -17.83
C ASP A 45 8.37 -8.39 -17.69
N ALA A 46 7.88 -7.88 -16.56
CA ALA A 46 7.62 -6.47 -16.29
C ALA A 46 6.67 -5.76 -17.30
N VAL A 47 6.14 -6.45 -18.31
CA VAL A 47 5.19 -5.94 -19.30
C VAL A 47 3.77 -6.18 -18.86
N THR A 48 3.50 -7.36 -18.29
CA THR A 48 2.23 -7.73 -17.67
C THR A 48 2.43 -8.04 -16.20
N GLY A 49 1.39 -7.85 -15.40
CA GLY A 49 1.49 -8.12 -13.97
C GLY A 49 0.21 -7.82 -13.24
N GLY A 50 0.19 -8.20 -11.97
CA GLY A 50 -0.96 -7.94 -11.13
C GLY A 50 -0.62 -7.95 -9.66
N PRO A 51 -1.56 -7.51 -8.82
CA PRO A 51 -1.39 -7.54 -7.38
C PRO A 51 -1.19 -8.97 -6.89
N THR A 52 -0.18 -9.19 -6.05
CA THR A 52 -0.03 -10.42 -5.30
C THR A 52 -1.27 -10.56 -4.39
N HIS A 53 -1.86 -11.76 -4.34
CA HIS A 53 -2.98 -12.03 -3.44
C HIS A 53 -2.49 -12.17 -1.99
N LEU A 54 -2.33 -11.03 -1.30
CA LEU A 54 -1.94 -10.98 0.09
C LEU A 54 -3.09 -11.44 1.00
N GLY A 55 -2.76 -12.24 2.01
CA GLY A 55 -3.70 -12.62 3.06
C GLY A 55 -4.16 -11.40 3.85
N TRP A 56 -5.43 -11.38 4.29
CA TRP A 56 -6.01 -10.23 4.97
C TRP A 56 -5.24 -9.84 6.24
N SER A 57 -4.74 -10.81 7.00
CA SER A 57 -3.89 -10.58 8.17
C SER A 57 -2.60 -9.81 7.87
N THR A 58 -2.05 -9.98 6.66
CA THR A 58 -0.87 -9.23 6.19
C THR A 58 -1.26 -7.78 5.88
N LEU A 59 -2.39 -7.58 5.20
CA LEU A 59 -2.93 -6.26 4.87
C LEU A 59 -3.27 -5.47 6.15
N GLU A 60 -3.92 -6.09 7.14
CA GLU A 60 -4.20 -5.47 8.44
C GLU A 60 -2.91 -5.13 9.19
N THR A 61 -1.89 -5.99 9.11
CA THR A 61 -0.58 -5.73 9.72
C THR A 61 0.12 -4.55 9.06
N LEU A 62 0.05 -4.42 7.73
CA LEU A 62 0.54 -3.25 7.01
C LEU A 62 -0.19 -1.99 7.46
N ALA A 63 -1.52 -1.99 7.44
CA ALA A 63 -2.35 -0.85 7.81
C ALA A 63 -2.03 -0.37 9.24
N ARG A 64 -2.01 -1.30 10.21
CA ARG A 64 -1.70 -1.00 11.61
C ARG A 64 -0.29 -0.45 11.79
N ARG A 65 0.73 -1.08 11.21
CA ARG A 65 2.12 -0.65 11.38
C ARG A 65 2.40 0.70 10.73
N ILE A 66 1.84 0.96 9.55
CA ILE A 66 2.04 2.22 8.84
C ILE A 66 1.35 3.37 9.58
N THR A 67 0.06 3.23 9.92
CA THR A 67 -0.69 4.30 10.61
C THR A 67 -0.21 4.58 12.04
N ALA A 68 0.38 3.58 12.71
CA ALA A 68 0.99 3.77 14.03
C ALA A 68 2.43 4.32 13.94
N GLY A 69 3.20 3.93 12.93
CA GLY A 69 4.63 4.22 12.81
C GLY A 69 4.99 5.44 11.98
N VAL A 70 4.10 5.91 11.11
CA VAL A 70 4.33 7.06 10.22
C VAL A 70 3.42 8.21 10.63
N PRO A 71 3.96 9.26 11.27
CA PRO A 71 3.18 10.43 11.67
C PRO A 71 2.46 11.08 10.48
N GLY A 72 1.21 11.49 10.69
CA GLY A 72 0.40 12.18 9.67
C GLY A 72 -0.26 11.26 8.63
N VAL A 73 0.11 9.98 8.55
CA VAL A 73 -0.63 8.99 7.76
C VAL A 73 -1.86 8.54 8.55
N VAL A 74 -3.00 8.51 7.87
CA VAL A 74 -4.30 8.14 8.46
C VAL A 74 -5.04 7.07 7.67
N SER A 75 -4.60 6.78 6.43
CA SER A 75 -5.19 5.77 5.56
C SER A 75 -4.13 4.93 4.88
N VAL A 76 -4.43 3.66 4.65
CA VAL A 76 -3.61 2.73 3.87
C VAL A 76 -4.50 2.00 2.90
N THR A 77 -4.14 2.00 1.63
CA THR A 77 -4.84 1.27 0.56
C THR A 77 -3.94 0.20 -0.06
N TYR A 78 -4.55 -0.75 -0.77
CA TYR A 78 -3.83 -1.75 -1.55
C TYR A 78 -4.32 -1.70 -3.00
N ASN A 79 -3.41 -1.53 -3.95
CA ASN A 79 -3.77 -1.50 -5.37
C ASN A 79 -4.12 -2.91 -5.84
N ILE A 80 -5.30 -3.07 -6.46
CA ILE A 80 -5.76 -4.37 -6.97
C ILE A 80 -5.92 -4.39 -8.51
N THR A 81 -5.48 -3.34 -9.20
CA THR A 81 -5.61 -3.20 -10.65
C THR A 81 -4.43 -3.87 -11.33
N ARG A 82 -4.67 -4.63 -12.41
CA ARG A 82 -3.60 -5.27 -13.17
C ARG A 82 -2.90 -4.30 -14.12
N LYS A 83 -1.72 -4.68 -14.60
CA LYS A 83 -1.07 -4.10 -15.77
C LYS A 83 -1.28 -5.01 -16.98
N PRO A 84 -1.89 -4.50 -18.08
CA PRO A 84 -2.65 -3.24 -18.19
C PRO A 84 -4.00 -3.28 -17.41
N PRO A 85 -4.67 -2.12 -17.17
CA PRO A 85 -4.35 -0.77 -17.64
C PRO A 85 -3.40 0.03 -16.72
N SER A 86 -3.11 -0.47 -15.52
CA SER A 86 -2.25 0.22 -14.56
C SER A 86 -0.76 -0.05 -14.83
N THR A 87 0.10 0.55 -14.02
CA THR A 87 1.56 0.37 -14.01
C THR A 87 2.02 -0.08 -12.63
N ILE A 88 3.24 -0.62 -12.51
CA ILE A 88 3.79 -1.01 -11.18
C ILE A 88 4.02 0.26 -10.34
N GLU A 89 4.72 1.25 -10.91
CA GLU A 89 4.92 2.56 -10.29
C GLU A 89 3.66 3.44 -10.38
N ALA A 90 3.55 4.42 -9.46
CA ALA A 90 2.72 5.61 -9.66
C ALA A 90 3.66 6.80 -9.89
N VAL A 91 3.30 7.66 -10.85
CA VAL A 91 3.97 8.94 -11.11
C VAL A 91 3.18 10.04 -10.41
#